data_AF-A0A939HUW2-F1
#
_entry.id   AF-A0A939HUW2-F1
#
_cell.length_a   1.000
_cell.length_b   1.000
_cell.length_c   1.000
_cell.angle_alpha   90.00
_cell.angle_beta   90.00
_cell.angle_gamma   90.00
#
_symmetry.space_group_name_H-M   'P 1'
#
loop_
_entity.id
_entity.type
_entity.pdbx_description
1 polymer ?
#
loop_
_entity_poly.entity_id
_entity_poly.type
_entity_poly.pdbx_seq_one_letter_code
_entity_poly.pdbx_strand_id
1 'polypeptide(L)'
;MSKIRKRLSGRVVCFEQLLKKSINHQGFDDVLAKVLPGREYDGSLKAIFGSGGKATQENVLQALNGYIEDLRSQTKDLLADI
;
A
#
# COMPACT_ATOMS: atom_id res chain seq x y z
N MET A 1 12.10 0.25 24.33
CA MET A 1 12.10 0.10 22.85
C MET A 1 13.49 -0.26 22.36
N SER A 2 13.63 -1.13 21.35
CA SER A 2 14.96 -1.51 20.83
C SER A 2 15.65 -0.35 20.11
N LYS A 3 16.99 -0.32 20.13
CA LYS A 3 17.79 0.69 19.39
C LYS A 3 17.46 0.72 17.89
N ILE A 4 17.14 -0.44 17.33
CA ILE A 4 16.75 -0.59 15.91
C ILE A 4 15.43 0.13 15.64
N ARG A 5 14.40 -0.09 16.48
CA ARG A 5 13.08 0.55 16.30
C ARG A 5 13.19 2.08 16.30
N LYS A 6 13.96 2.64 17.24
CA LYS A 6 14.18 4.09 17.31
C LYS A 6 14.88 4.64 16.06
N ARG A 7 15.82 3.88 15.48
CA ARG A 7 16.53 4.27 14.25
C ARG A 7 15.64 4.22 13.01
N LEU A 8 14.66 3.32 12.98
CA LEU A 8 13.73 3.12 11.85
C LEU A 8 12.43 3.92 11.97
N SER A 9 12.17 4.54 13.12
CA SER A 9 10.97 5.37 13.32
C SER A 9 10.85 6.44 12.22
N GLY A 10 9.69 6.50 11.57
CA GLY A 10 9.34 7.43 10.50
C GLY A 10 10.09 7.18 9.19
N ARG A 11 10.74 6.03 9.02
CA ARG A 11 11.63 5.75 7.87
C ARG A 11 11.25 4.48 7.11
N VAL A 12 10.28 3.72 7.62
CA VAL A 12 9.82 2.50 6.95
C VAL A 12 8.75 2.87 5.95
N VAL A 13 8.93 2.46 4.71
CA VAL A 13 7.92 2.58 3.66
C VAL A 13 7.37 1.19 3.39
N CYS A 14 6.06 1.03 3.48
CA CYS A 14 5.40 -0.21 3.06
C CYS A 14 4.99 -0.16 1.59
N PHE A 15 4.71 -1.32 1.02
CA PHE A 15 4.37 -1.43 -0.40
C PHE A 15 3.07 -0.68 -0.74
N GLU A 16 2.11 -0.68 0.18
CA GLU A 16 0.84 0.03 0.03
C GLU A 16 1.02 1.55 -0.09
N GLN A 17 1.98 2.14 0.64
CA GLN A 17 2.32 3.56 0.50
C GLN A 17 2.88 3.85 -0.89
N LEU A 18 3.73 2.97 -1.43
CA LEU A 18 4.28 3.11 -2.77
C LEU A 18 3.20 2.98 -3.84
N LEU A 19 2.25 2.04 -3.69
CA LEU A 19 1.13 1.88 -4.61
C LEU A 19 0.22 3.11 -4.61
N LYS A 20 -0.20 3.58 -3.42
CA LYS A 20 -1.00 4.80 -3.27
C LYS A 20 -0.32 6.00 -3.93
N LYS A 21 0.98 6.18 -3.66
CA LYS A 21 1.77 7.26 -4.26
C LYS A 21 1.90 7.13 -5.77
N SER A 22 2.08 5.90 -6.27
CA SER A 22 2.14 5.62 -7.70
C SER A 22 0.83 5.93 -8.40
N ILE A 23 -0.32 5.57 -7.79
CA ILE A 23 -1.66 5.91 -8.32
C ILE A 23 -1.82 7.42 -8.41
N ASN A 24 -1.44 8.15 -7.36
CA ASN A 24 -1.54 9.60 -7.32
C ASN A 24 -0.62 10.31 -8.33
N HIS A 25 0.50 9.68 -8.71
CA HIS A 25 1.49 10.30 -9.60
C HIS A 25 1.35 9.88 -11.07
N GLN A 26 1.09 8.59 -11.34
CA GLN A 26 1.05 7.99 -12.67
C GLN A 26 -0.38 7.78 -13.18
N GLY A 27 -1.37 7.77 -12.28
CA GLY A 27 -2.75 7.42 -12.61
C GLY A 27 -3.07 5.95 -12.30
N PHE A 28 -4.36 5.69 -12.06
CA PHE A 28 -4.84 4.37 -11.64
C PHE A 28 -4.65 3.30 -12.70
N ASP A 29 -5.03 3.58 -13.95
CA ASP A 29 -5.02 2.58 -15.03
C ASP A 29 -3.60 2.07 -15.32
N ASP A 30 -2.60 2.97 -15.29
CA ASP A 30 -1.19 2.63 -15.47
C ASP A 30 -0.65 1.74 -14.34
N VAL A 31 -1.06 2.00 -13.10
CA VAL A 31 -0.69 1.16 -11.95
C VAL A 31 -1.41 -0.19 -12.02
N LEU A 32 -2.70 -0.19 -12.35
CA LEU A 32 -3.51 -1.39 -12.47
C LEU A 32 -2.90 -2.35 -13.50
N ALA A 33 -2.52 -1.86 -14.67
CA ALA A 33 -1.89 -2.65 -15.73
C ALA A 33 -0.59 -3.34 -15.26
N LYS A 34 0.19 -2.68 -14.39
CA LYS A 34 1.45 -3.21 -13.83
C LYS A 34 1.23 -4.19 -12.68
N VAL A 35 0.17 -4.00 -11.89
CA VAL A 35 -0.13 -4.82 -10.71
C VAL A 35 -0.81 -6.13 -11.09
N LEU A 36 -1.70 -6.12 -12.08
CA LEU A 36 -2.51 -7.30 -12.44
C LEU A 36 -1.70 -8.58 -12.68
N PRO A 37 -0.53 -8.56 -13.36
CA PRO A 37 0.29 -9.77 -13.53
C PRO A 37 0.79 -10.36 -12.20
N GLY A 38 1.08 -9.52 -11.21
CA GLY A 38 1.57 -9.93 -9.89
C GLY A 38 0.48 -10.29 -8.89
N ARG A 39 -0.78 -9.92 -9.17
CA ARG A 39 -1.90 -10.03 -8.23
C ARG A 39 -2.15 -11.45 -7.72
N GLU A 40 -1.97 -12.48 -8.55
CA GLU A 40 -2.23 -13.86 -8.12
C GLU A 40 -1.16 -14.43 -7.18
N TYR A 41 0.00 -13.77 -7.09
CA TYR A 41 1.14 -14.23 -6.29
C TYR A 41 1.29 -13.48 -4.97
N ASP A 42 0.60 -12.36 -4.79
CA ASP A 42 0.67 -11.52 -3.60
C ASP A 42 -0.71 -11.36 -2.94
N GLY A 43 -0.82 -11.78 -1.68
CA GLY A 43 -2.08 -11.77 -0.94
C GLY A 43 -2.62 -10.36 -0.69
N SER A 44 -1.75 -9.37 -0.45
CA SER A 44 -2.14 -7.98 -0.25
C SER A 44 -2.66 -7.39 -1.55
N LEU A 45 -1.97 -7.61 -2.67
CA LEU A 45 -2.45 -7.19 -3.99
C LEU A 45 -3.79 -7.84 -4.34
N LYS A 46 -3.95 -9.14 -4.05
CA LYS A 46 -5.22 -9.84 -4.27
C LYS A 46 -6.36 -9.25 -3.45
N ALA A 47 -6.12 -8.86 -2.21
CA ALA A 47 -7.11 -8.23 -1.35
C ALA A 47 -7.46 -6.80 -1.80
N ILE A 48 -6.43 -5.98 -2.08
CA ILE A 48 -6.59 -4.57 -2.48
C ILE A 48 -7.24 -4.47 -3.87
N PHE A 49 -6.79 -5.26 -4.84
CA PHE A 49 -7.29 -5.28 -6.21
C PHE A 49 -8.30 -6.43 -6.41
N GLY A 50 -9.14 -6.72 -5.41
CA GLY A 50 -10.04 -7.89 -5.35
C GLY A 50 -10.73 -8.26 -6.66
N SER A 51 -11.33 -7.29 -7.36
CA SER A 51 -12.05 -7.49 -8.62
C SER A 51 -11.17 -7.45 -9.89
N GLY A 52 -9.84 -7.40 -9.75
CA GLY A 52 -8.89 -7.40 -10.84
C GLY A 52 -9.11 -6.22 -11.79
N GLY A 53 -9.25 -6.49 -13.08
CA GLY A 53 -9.50 -5.46 -14.10
C GLY A 53 -10.82 -4.69 -13.94
N LYS A 54 -11.68 -5.08 -13.00
CA LYS A 54 -12.91 -4.34 -12.62
C LYS A 54 -12.72 -3.52 -11.33
N ALA A 55 -11.51 -3.40 -10.82
CA ALA A 55 -11.21 -2.54 -9.68
C ALA A 55 -11.41 -1.08 -10.07
N THR A 56 -11.83 -0.25 -9.12
CA THR A 56 -11.97 1.19 -9.34
C THR A 56 -10.90 1.90 -8.53
N GLN A 57 -10.49 3.10 -8.98
CA GLN A 57 -9.53 3.88 -8.21
C GLN A 57 -10.01 4.12 -6.77
N GLU A 58 -11.29 4.41 -6.59
CA GLU A 58 -11.89 4.64 -5.28
C GLU A 58 -11.77 3.42 -4.35
N ASN A 59 -12.15 2.23 -4.82
CA ASN A 59 -12.12 1.04 -3.98
C ASN A 59 -10.69 0.63 -3.61
N VAL A 60 -9.74 0.79 -4.54
CA VAL A 60 -8.32 0.50 -4.32
C VAL A 60 -7.73 1.51 -3.34
N LEU A 61 -8.01 2.80 -3.49
CA LEU A 61 -7.53 3.82 -2.55
C LEU A 61 -8.12 3.63 -1.15
N GLN A 62 -9.40 3.27 -1.04
CA GLN A 62 -10.04 2.95 0.23
C GLN A 62 -9.35 1.74 0.90
N ALA A 63 -9.12 0.66 0.15
CA ALA A 63 -8.43 -0.52 0.66
C ALA A 63 -6.98 -0.18 1.09
N LEU A 64 -6.21 0.52 0.25
CA LEU A 64 -4.84 0.94 0.57
C LEU A 64 -4.78 1.78 1.84
N ASN A 65 -5.69 2.75 1.99
CA ASN A 65 -5.76 3.55 3.22
C ASN A 65 -6.08 2.69 4.44
N GLY A 66 -7.01 1.74 4.32
CA GLY A 66 -7.32 0.80 5.40
C GLY A 66 -6.10 -0.02 5.84
N TYR A 67 -5.35 -0.58 4.89
CA TYR A 67 -4.12 -1.33 5.19
C TYR A 67 -3.04 -0.44 5.83
N ILE A 68 -2.84 0.78 5.32
CA ILE A 68 -1.86 1.72 5.87
C ILE A 68 -2.22 2.09 7.32
N GLU A 69 -3.49 2.38 7.60
CA GLU A 69 -3.93 2.72 8.96
C GLU A 69 -3.85 1.54 9.92
N ASP A 70 -4.18 0.33 9.47
CA ASP A 70 -3.98 -0.89 10.26
C ASP A 70 -2.50 -1.10 10.59
N LEU A 71 -1.61 -0.97 9.60
CA LEU A 71 -0.16 -1.01 9.81
C LEU A 71 0.34 0.07 10.77
N ARG A 72 -0.16 1.31 10.66
CA ARG A 72 0.17 2.38 11.61
C ARG A 72 -0.27 2.03 13.03
N SER A 73 -1.46 1.44 13.20
CA SER A 73 -1.97 1.04 14.51
C SER A 73 -1.08 -0.04 15.18
N GLN A 74 -0.59 -1.00 14.39
CA GLN A 74 0.24 -2.11 14.88
C GLN A 74 1.70 -1.70 15.11
N THR A 75 2.23 -0.82 14.26
CA THR A 75 3.67 -0.48 14.23
C THR A 75 4.01 0.85 14.89
N LYS A 76 2.99 1.67 15.21
CA LYS A 76 3.10 3.01 15.78
C LYS A 76 3.86 3.97 14.87
N ASP A 77 5.10 4.25 15.24
CA ASP A 77 5.95 5.31 14.73
C ASP A 77 6.92 4.84 13.65
N LEU A 78 6.75 3.63 13.10
CA LEU A 78 7.68 3.08 12.11
C LEU A 78 7.44 3.63 10.70
N LEU A 79 6.18 3.76 10.29
CA LEU A 79 5.84 4.17 8.93
C LEU A 79 6.22 5.63 8.67
N ALA A 80 6.83 5.87 7.52
CA ALA A 80 7.11 7.21 7.00
C ALA A 80 5.81 7.94 6.63
N ASP A 81 5.87 9.27 6.54
CA ASP A 81 4.76 10.10 6.08
C ASP A 81 5.06 10.60 4.66
N ILE A 82 4.52 9.88 3.66
CA ILE A 82 4.90 10.04 2.23
C ILE A 82 3.71 9.96 1.27
#